data_AF-A0A8J4TYI1-F1
#
_entry.id   AF-A0A8J4TYI1-F1
#
_cell.length_a   1.000
_cell.length_b   1.000
_cell.length_c   1.000
_cell.angle_alpha   90.00
_cell.angle_beta   90.00
_cell.angle_gamma   90.00
#
_symmetry.space_group_name_H-M   'P 1'
#
loop_
_entity.id
_entity.type
_entity.pdbx_description
1 polymer ?
#
loop_
_entity_poly.entity_id
_entity_poly.type
_entity_poly.pdbx_seq_one_letter_code
_entity_poly.pdbx_strand_id
1 'polypeptide(L)' 'EIKDYFGQFGQVKKCLLVFDKETGFHRGFCWVGYSSEEGLQNALQKEPHIMEGSR' A
#
# COMPACT_ATOMS: atom_id res chain seq x y z
N GLU A 1 -3.14 8.69 1.53
CA GLU A 1 -2.94 7.79 2.70
C GLU A 1 -2.03 6.60 2.39
N ILE A 2 -2.49 5.54 1.69
CA ILE A 2 -1.63 4.38 1.39
C ILE A 2 -0.40 4.77 0.56
N LYS A 3 -0.58 5.56 -0.51
CA LYS A 3 0.52 6.02 -1.36
C LYS A 3 1.53 6.87 -0.58
N ASP A 4 1.05 7.77 0.27
CA ASP A 4 1.89 8.65 1.09
C ASP A 4 2.66 7.86 2.14
N TYR A 5 1.99 6.94 2.85
CA TYR A 5 2.62 6.07 3.83
C TYR A 5 3.74 5.25 3.19
N PHE A 6 3.42 4.55 2.09
CA PHE A 6 4.38 3.69 1.41
C PHE A 6 5.45 4.48 0.63
N GLY A 7 5.19 5.75 0.34
CA GLY A 7 6.15 6.70 -0.22
C GLY A 7 7.39 6.92 0.66
N GLN A 8 7.26 6.68 1.98
CA GLN A 8 8.38 6.77 2.93
C GLN A 8 9.45 5.69 2.70
N PHE A 9 9.10 4.57 2.06
CA PHE A 9 10.05 3.49 1.80
C PHE A 9 10.72 3.60 0.44
N GLY A 10 10.11 4.33 -0.50
CA GLY A 10 10.63 4.57 -1.84
C GLY A 10 9.57 5.14 -2.79
N GLN A 11 9.98 5.45 -4.02
CA GLN A 11 9.08 6.05 -5.01
C GLN A 11 7.99 5.06 -5.45
N VAL A 12 6.76 5.28 -4.99
CA VAL A 12 5.58 4.49 -5.39
C VAL A 12 5.20 4.80 -6.83
N LYS A 13 5.36 3.82 -7.71
CA LYS A 13 4.96 3.87 -9.12
C LYS A 13 3.45 3.73 -9.30
N LYS A 14 2.84 2.81 -8.54
CA LYS A 14 1.42 2.49 -8.67
C LYS A 14 0.86 2.03 -7.33
N CYS A 15 -0.32 2.51 -6.98
CA CYS A 15 -1.11 2.00 -5.87
C CYS A 15 -2.50 1.61 -6.40
N LEU A 16 -2.95 0.40 -6.06
CA LEU A 16 -4.24 -0.15 -6.48
C LEU A 16 -4.99 -0.62 -5.24
N LEU A 17 -6.04 0.11 -4.86
CA LEU A 17 -7.03 -0.40 -3.91
C LEU A 17 -8.06 -1.19 -4.69
N VAL A 18 -8.33 -2.42 -4.23
CA VAL A 18 -9.37 -3.25 -4.84
C VAL A 18 -10.68 -2.94 -4.13
N PHE A 19 -11.64 -2.40 -4.89
CA PHE A 19 -12.98 -2.13 -4.42
C PHE A 19 -13.93 -3.26 -4.80
N ASP A 20 -14.83 -3.58 -3.89
CA ASP A 20 -15.96 -4.42 -4.18
C ASP A 20 -17.00 -3.63 -4.98
N LYS A 21 -17.41 -4.17 -6.13
CA LYS A 21 -18.26 -3.47 -7.10
C LYS A 21 -19.71 -3.35 -6.64
N GLU A 22 -20.16 -4.22 -5.75
CA GLU A 22 -21.55 -4.24 -5.27
C GLU A 22 -21.72 -3.30 -4.09
N THR A 23 -20.76 -3.31 -3.16
CA THR A 23 -20.84 -2.52 -1.93
C THR A 23 -20.14 -1.16 -2.01
N GLY A 24 -19.21 -0.99 -2.97
CA GLY A 24 -18.38 0.22 -3.10
C GLY A 24 -17.25 0.30 -2.09
N PHE A 25 -17.14 -0.63 -1.14
CA PHE A 25 -16.10 -0.66 -0.12
C PHE A 25 -14.82 -1.36 -0.62
N HIS A 26 -13.67 -0.97 -0.09
CA HIS A 26 -12.43 -1.68 -0.39
C HIS A 26 -12.41 -3.08 0.23
N ARG A 27 -11.77 -4.05 -0.44
CA ARG A 27 -11.71 -5.45 0.00
C ARG A 27 -10.72 -5.74 1.13
N GLY A 28 -10.20 -4.70 1.80
CA GLY A 28 -9.26 -4.83 2.91
C GLY A 28 -7.83 -5.16 2.48
N PHE A 29 -7.52 -5.10 1.19
CA PHE A 29 -6.17 -5.24 0.68
C PHE A 29 -5.91 -4.25 -0.48
N CYS A 30 -4.64 -3.92 -0.67
CA CYS A 30 -4.18 -3.07 -1.76
C CYS A 30 -2.88 -3.61 -2.33
N TRP A 31 -2.53 -3.18 -3.54
CA TRP A 31 -1.27 -3.46 -4.20
C TRP A 31 -0.45 -2.17 -4.32
N VAL A 32 0.80 -2.23 -3.91
CA VAL A 32 1.75 -1.12 -4.01
C VAL A 32 2.93 -1.58 -4.86
N GLY A 33 3.14 -0.91 -5.98
CA GLY A 33 4.27 -1.12 -6.88
C GLY A 33 5.28 0.00 -6.71
N TYR A 34 6.51 -0.36 -6.37
CA TYR A 34 7.64 0.56 -6.30
C TYR A 34 8.33 0.72 -7.66
N SER A 35 9.04 1.84 -7.82
CA SER A 35 9.88 2.10 -8.99
C SER A 35 11.25 1.43 -8.88
N SER A 36 11.67 1.06 -7.67
CA SER A 36 12.95 0.40 -7.36
C SER A 36 12.74 -0.79 -6.44
N GLU A 37 13.64 -1.78 -6.55
CA GLU A 37 13.66 -2.93 -5.64
C GLU A 37 14.01 -2.51 -4.21
N GLU A 38 14.87 -1.52 -4.02
CA GLU A 38 15.19 -0.95 -2.71
C GLU A 38 13.92 -0.47 -1.98
N GLY A 39 13.02 0.22 -2.67
CA GLY A 39 11.76 0.68 -2.08
C GLY A 39 10.86 -0.47 -1.63
N LEU A 40 10.86 -1.57 -2.39
CA LEU A 40 10.17 -2.79 -2.03
C LEU A 40 10.80 -3.45 -0.80
N GLN A 41 12.13 -3.61 -0.77
CA GLN A 41 12.85 -4.21 0.35
C GLN A 41 12.66 -3.40 1.65
N ASN A 42 12.73 -2.07 1.57
CA ASN A 42 12.50 -1.17 2.71
C ASN A 42 11.10 -1.34 3.31
N ALA A 43 10.08 -1.51 2.46
CA ALA A 43 8.72 -1.79 2.92
C ALA A 43 8.65 -3.16 3.62
N LEU A 44 9.18 -4.22 3.00
CA LEU A 44 9.20 -5.57 3.55
C LEU A 44 9.98 -5.72 4.86
N GLN A 45 10.86 -4.78 5.23
CA GLN A 45 11.55 -4.82 6.52
C GLN A 45 10.68 -4.30 7.68
N LYS A 46 9.57 -3.61 7.40
CA LYS A 46 8.73 -2.94 8.43
C LYS A 46 7.39 -3.64 8.63
N GLU A 47 7.37 -4.96 8.50
CA GLU A 47 6.19 -5.80 8.77
C GLU A 47 5.98 -5.97 10.29
N PRO A 48 4.74 -5.86 10.80
CA PRO A 48 3.51 -5.48 10.10
C PRO A 48 3.37 -3.96 9.93
N HIS A 49 2.80 -3.53 8.80
CA HIS A 49 2.42 -2.14 8.58
C HIS A 49 1.08 -1.81 9.23
N ILE A 50 1.07 -0.88 10.19
CA ILE A 50 -0.14 -0.39 10.83
C ILE A 50 -0.48 0.99 10.24
N MET A 51 -1.70 1.13 9.70
CA MET A 51 -2.25 2.38 9.17
C MET A 51 -3.59 2.68 9.85
N GLU A 52 -3.88 3.95 10.09
CA GLU A 52 -5.21 4.37 10.53
C GLU A 52 -6.25 3.98 9.47
N GLY A 53 -7.36 3.38 9.90
CA GLY A 53 -8.39 2.82 9.01
C GLY A 53 -8.31 1.31 8.78
N SER A 54 -7.28 0.62 9.28
CA SER A 54 -7.17 -0.85 9.22
C SER A 54 -8.04 -1.58 10.28
N ARG A 55 -9.09 -0.94 10.82
CA ARG A 55 -10.07 -1.53 11.74
C ARG A 55 -11.48 -1.29 11.26
#